data_AF-H2D132-F1
#
_entry.id   AF-H2D132-F1
#
_cell.length_a   1.000
_cell.length_b   1.000
_cell.length_c   1.000
_cell.angle_alpha   90.00
_cell.angle_beta   90.00
_cell.angle_gamma   90.00
#
_symmetry.space_group_name_H-M   'P 1'
#
loop_
_entity.id
_entity.type
_entity.pdbx_description
1 polymer ?
#
loop_
_entity_poly.entity_id
_entity_poly.type
_entity_poly.pdbx_seq_one_letter_code
_entity_poly.pdbx_strand_id
1 'polypeptide(L)'
;GNFEEAFQKALRMVDENVNGFDPNIKKVNEEELREPTDKRMFVLAAALKQGYTVDKLYDLTKIDKWFLEKFKNVIDYYNLLESAKGSISFDVLKNAKKIGFSDKQIAAAVKSTEVAVRKLREEYKITPFVKQI
;
A
#
# COMPACT_ATOMS: atom_id res chain seq x y z
N GLY A 1 -15.83 0.77 -4.48
CA GLY A 1 -14.38 0.85 -4.26
C GLY A 1 -13.69 -0.05 -5.25
N ASN A 2 -12.39 0.11 -5.43
CA ASN A 2 -11.56 -0.92 -6.07
C ASN A 2 -11.06 -1.90 -4.99
N PHE A 3 -10.46 -3.01 -5.42
CA PHE A 3 -9.97 -4.03 -4.51
C PHE A 3 -8.87 -3.49 -3.60
N GLU A 4 -7.93 -2.72 -4.14
CA GLU A 4 -6.80 -2.15 -3.42
C GLU A 4 -7.26 -1.25 -2.26
N GLU A 5 -8.29 -0.43 -2.49
CA GLU A 5 -8.89 0.42 -1.47
C GLU A 5 -9.49 -0.39 -0.32
N ALA A 6 -10.28 -1.41 -0.66
CA ALA A 6 -10.89 -2.29 0.33
C ALA A 6 -9.84 -3.07 1.12
N PHE A 7 -8.83 -3.61 0.43
CA PHE A 7 -7.73 -4.36 1.01
C PHE A 7 -6.91 -3.51 2.00
N GLN A 8 -6.48 -2.31 1.60
CA GLN A 8 -5.70 -1.44 2.48
C GLN A 8 -6.53 -0.95 3.68
N LYS A 9 -7.84 -0.75 3.52
CA LYS A 9 -8.74 -0.45 4.66
C LYS A 9 -8.85 -1.64 5.60
N ALA A 10 -9.03 -2.86 5.07
CA ALA A 10 -9.11 -4.07 5.88
C ALA A 10 -7.83 -4.28 6.70
N LEU A 11 -6.64 -4.10 6.12
CA LEU A 11 -5.37 -4.20 6.87
C LEU A 11 -5.30 -3.24 8.06
N ARG A 12 -5.81 -2.01 7.92
CA ARG A 12 -5.86 -1.03 9.01
C ARG A 12 -6.89 -1.35 10.10
N MET A 13 -7.87 -2.19 9.80
CA MET A 13 -8.87 -2.62 10.79
C MET A 13 -8.37 -3.78 11.65
N VAL A 14 -7.32 -4.48 11.22
CA VAL A 14 -6.78 -5.67 11.92
C VAL A 14 -5.88 -5.26 13.09
N ASP A 15 -5.03 -4.24 12.92
CA ASP A 15 -4.09 -3.77 13.94
C ASP A 15 -3.88 -2.26 13.80
N GLU A 16 -3.96 -1.53 14.92
CA GLU A 16 -3.80 -0.07 14.98
C GLU A 16 -2.42 0.42 14.54
N ASN A 17 -1.40 -0.44 14.62
CA ASN A 17 -0.03 -0.15 14.21
C ASN A 17 0.20 -0.38 12.72
N VAL A 18 -0.76 -1.01 12.02
CA VAL A 18 -0.67 -1.29 10.59
C VAL A 18 -1.36 -0.18 9.81
N ASN A 19 -0.58 0.62 9.09
CA ASN A 19 -1.10 1.78 8.33
C ASN A 19 -1.62 1.42 6.92
N GLY A 20 -1.47 0.17 6.50
CA GLY A 20 -1.81 -0.33 5.17
C GLY A 20 -0.84 -1.44 4.75
N PHE A 21 -0.74 -1.67 3.44
CA PHE A 21 0.21 -2.63 2.86
C PHE A 21 1.60 -1.99 2.79
N ASP A 22 2.37 -2.10 3.88
CA ASP A 22 3.68 -1.44 4.03
C ASP A 22 4.83 -2.44 3.86
N PRO A 23 5.76 -2.21 2.91
CA PRO A 23 6.87 -3.12 2.63
C PRO A 23 8.01 -3.06 3.66
N ASN A 24 7.99 -2.12 4.61
CA ASN A 24 9.08 -1.90 5.55
C ASN A 24 8.85 -2.56 6.92
N ILE A 25 7.68 -3.18 7.14
CA ILE A 25 7.33 -3.84 8.42
C ILE A 25 8.12 -5.15 8.62
N LYS A 26 8.37 -5.89 7.54
CA LYS A 26 9.11 -7.16 7.56
C LYS A 26 10.20 -7.17 6.50
N LYS A 27 11.19 -8.03 6.71
CA LYS A 27 12.17 -8.40 5.67
C LYS A 27 11.60 -9.54 4.84
N VAL A 28 12.09 -9.67 3.62
CA VAL A 28 11.74 -10.81 2.75
C VAL A 28 12.22 -12.11 3.41
N ASN A 29 11.31 -13.08 3.46
CA ASN A 29 11.56 -14.43 3.92
C ASN A 29 10.73 -15.39 3.03
N GLU A 30 11.38 -16.16 2.17
CA GLU A 30 10.67 -17.05 1.24
C GLU A 30 9.95 -18.20 1.94
N GLU A 31 10.39 -18.63 3.12
CA GLU A 31 9.71 -19.67 3.91
C GLU A 31 8.36 -19.14 4.39
N GLU A 32 8.30 -17.91 4.91
CA GLU A 32 7.04 -17.25 5.31
C GLU A 32 6.12 -16.94 4.13
N LEU A 33 6.64 -16.83 2.90
CA LEU A 33 5.80 -16.74 1.71
C LEU A 33 5.13 -18.07 1.38
N ARG A 34 5.80 -19.20 1.64
CA ARG A 34 5.27 -20.55 1.45
C ARG A 34 4.31 -20.97 2.56
N GLU A 35 4.58 -20.57 3.79
CA GLU A 35 3.78 -20.93 4.96
C GLU A 35 2.65 -19.93 5.25
N PRO A 36 1.39 -20.37 5.43
CA PRO A 36 0.28 -19.47 5.65
C PRO A 36 0.29 -18.92 7.07
N THR A 37 0.85 -17.72 7.22
CA THR A 37 0.91 -16.98 8.48
C THR A 37 0.17 -15.65 8.39
N ASP A 38 -0.18 -15.09 9.55
CA ASP A 38 -0.72 -13.74 9.72
C ASP A 38 0.23 -12.65 9.20
N LYS A 39 1.55 -12.92 9.23
CA LYS A 39 2.60 -11.99 8.80
C LYS A 39 2.92 -12.04 7.31
N ARG A 40 2.45 -13.08 6.61
CA ARG A 40 2.76 -13.32 5.19
C ARG A 40 2.52 -12.09 4.31
N MET A 41 1.47 -11.31 4.56
CA MET A 41 1.15 -10.12 3.76
C MET A 41 2.25 -9.05 3.84
N PHE A 42 2.91 -8.88 5.00
CA PHE A 42 4.00 -7.91 5.14
C PHE A 42 5.29 -8.41 4.48
N VAL A 43 5.54 -9.71 4.52
CA VAL A 43 6.66 -10.33 3.78
C VAL A 43 6.44 -10.24 2.27
N LEU A 44 5.20 -10.41 1.82
CA LEU A 44 4.79 -10.24 0.42
C LEU A 44 5.03 -8.80 -0.06
N ALA A 45 4.64 -7.80 0.74
CA ALA A 45 4.91 -6.40 0.46
C ALA A 45 6.42 -6.14 0.30
N ALA A 46 7.23 -6.65 1.22
CA ALA A 46 8.69 -6.55 1.14
C ALA A 46 9.27 -7.23 -0.11
N ALA A 47 8.73 -8.40 -0.50
CA ALA A 47 9.20 -9.15 -1.66
C ALA A 47 8.92 -8.41 -2.97
N LEU A 48 7.70 -7.86 -3.11
CA LEU A 48 7.34 -6.98 -4.22
C LEU A 48 8.25 -5.76 -4.28
N LYS A 49 8.57 -5.15 -3.13
CA LYS A 49 9.48 -4.01 -3.02
C LYS A 49 10.90 -4.34 -3.45
N GLN A 50 11.35 -5.57 -3.20
CA GLN A 50 12.64 -6.09 -3.68
C GLN A 50 12.63 -6.54 -5.16
N GLY A 51 11.52 -6.35 -5.88
CA GLY A 51 11.43 -6.64 -7.31
C GLY A 51 11.10 -8.10 -7.65
N TYR A 52 10.53 -8.87 -6.71
CA TYR A 52 10.04 -10.21 -7.02
C TYR A 52 8.91 -10.13 -8.06
N THR A 53 8.96 -11.01 -9.06
CA THR A 53 7.93 -11.07 -10.10
C THR A 53 6.65 -11.71 -9.58
N VAL A 54 5.51 -11.39 -10.20
CA VAL A 54 4.22 -12.01 -9.89
C VAL A 54 4.26 -13.51 -10.09
N ASP A 55 4.96 -14.01 -11.11
CA ASP A 55 5.14 -15.45 -11.33
C ASP A 55 5.90 -16.12 -10.19
N LYS A 56 7.01 -15.52 -9.74
CA LYS A 56 7.77 -16.05 -8.59
C LYS A 56 6.92 -16.08 -7.32
N LEU A 57 6.15 -15.02 -7.07
CA LEU A 57 5.28 -14.95 -5.89
C LEU A 57 4.12 -15.93 -5.98
N TYR A 58 3.58 -16.17 -7.18
CA TYR A 58 2.57 -17.21 -7.41
C TYR A 58 3.14 -18.59 -7.06
N ASP A 59 4.37 -18.89 -7.50
CA ASP A 59 4.98 -20.18 -7.23
C ASP A 59 5.22 -20.43 -5.73
N LEU A 60 5.63 -19.39 -5.00
CA LEU A 60 5.88 -19.45 -3.57
C LEU A 60 4.59 -19.51 -2.75
N THR A 61 3.58 -18.71 -3.10
CA THR A 61 2.42 -18.46 -2.21
C THR A 61 1.13 -19.15 -2.65
N LYS A 62 1.03 -19.52 -3.93
CA LYS A 62 -0.19 -19.97 -4.63
C LYS A 62 -1.36 -18.99 -4.58
N ILE A 63 -1.11 -17.73 -4.22
CA ILE A 63 -2.09 -16.64 -4.35
C ILE A 63 -2.32 -16.36 -5.83
N ASP A 64 -3.57 -16.28 -6.25
CA ASP A 64 -3.92 -16.00 -7.65
C ASP A 64 -3.21 -14.74 -8.17
N LYS A 65 -2.69 -14.83 -9.41
CA LYS A 65 -1.89 -13.77 -10.03
C LYS A 65 -2.66 -12.45 -10.09
N TRP A 66 -3.98 -12.47 -10.24
CA TRP A 66 -4.80 -11.27 -10.22
C TRP A 66 -4.62 -10.50 -8.92
N PHE A 67 -4.62 -11.16 -7.75
CA PHE A 67 -4.38 -10.48 -6.47
C PHE A 67 -2.94 -9.98 -6.35
N LEU A 68 -1.97 -10.78 -6.79
CA LEU A 68 -0.56 -10.40 -6.79
C LEU A 68 -0.30 -9.13 -7.63
N GLU A 69 -0.96 -8.99 -8.78
CA GLU A 69 -0.91 -7.76 -9.57
C GLU A 69 -1.51 -6.57 -8.82
N LYS A 70 -2.60 -6.77 -8.06
CA LYS A 70 -3.17 -5.70 -7.22
C LYS A 70 -2.23 -5.27 -6.11
N PHE A 71 -1.56 -6.23 -5.45
CA PHE A 71 -0.55 -5.92 -4.44
C PHE A 71 0.66 -5.23 -5.04
N LYS A 72 1.10 -5.67 -6.22
CA LYS A 72 2.18 -5.02 -6.97
C LYS A 72 1.83 -3.58 -7.29
N ASN A 73 0.61 -3.28 -7.75
CA ASN A 73 0.16 -1.91 -8.00
C ASN A 73 0.27 -1.02 -6.76
N VAL A 74 -0.06 -1.54 -5.58
CA VAL A 74 0.09 -0.80 -4.32
C VAL A 74 1.56 -0.48 -4.05
N ILE A 75 2.46 -1.46 -4.23
CA ILE A 75 3.89 -1.28 -3.98
C ILE A 75 4.56 -0.38 -5.03
N ASP A 76 4.19 -0.49 -6.30
CA ASP A 76 4.65 0.41 -7.35
C ASP A 76 4.26 1.86 -7.02
N TYR A 77 3.05 2.06 -6.50
CA TYR A 77 2.61 3.39 -6.06
C TYR A 77 3.35 3.87 -4.81
N TYR A 78 3.68 2.97 -3.89
CA TYR A 78 4.54 3.27 -2.74
C TYR A 78 5.92 3.77 -3.22
N ASN A 79 6.52 3.10 -4.20
CA ASN A 79 7.80 3.50 -4.82
C ASN A 79 7.70 4.89 -5.46
N LEU A 80 6.61 5.16 -6.17
CA LEU A 80 6.34 6.47 -6.76
C LEU A 80 6.30 7.56 -5.67
N LEU A 81 5.60 7.33 -4.56
CA LEU A 81 5.55 8.26 -3.44
C LEU A 81 6.92 8.52 -2.83
N GLU A 82 7.71 7.48 -2.55
CA GLU A 82 9.08 7.65 -2.04
C GLU A 82 9.97 8.46 -2.99
N SER A 83 9.77 8.32 -4.30
CA SER A 83 10.52 9.07 -5.31
C SER A 83 10.16 10.56 -5.37
N ALA A 84 9.04 10.97 -4.80
CA ALA A 84 8.47 12.32 -4.93
C ALA A 84 9.25 13.42 -4.18
N LYS A 85 10.29 13.09 -3.39
CA LYS A 85 11.19 14.04 -2.68
C LYS A 85 10.46 15.21 -1.98
N GLY A 86 9.30 14.96 -1.39
CA GLY A 86 8.51 15.95 -0.65
C GLY A 86 7.55 16.81 -1.46
N SER A 87 7.51 16.69 -2.79
CA SER A 87 6.52 17.36 -3.64
C SER A 87 5.57 16.33 -4.26
N ILE A 88 4.36 16.23 -3.72
CA ILE A 88 3.32 15.33 -4.22
C ILE A 88 2.38 16.13 -5.12
N SER A 89 2.28 15.78 -6.40
CA SER A 89 1.33 16.42 -7.31
C SER A 89 -0.12 16.03 -6.97
N PHE A 90 -1.06 16.85 -7.44
CA PHE A 90 -2.50 16.60 -7.29
C PHE A 90 -2.89 15.18 -7.74
N ASP A 91 -2.48 14.78 -8.94
CA ASP A 91 -2.84 13.47 -9.50
C ASP A 91 -2.21 12.33 -8.71
N VAL A 92 -0.96 12.50 -8.25
CA VAL A 92 -0.29 11.49 -7.43
C VAL A 92 -1.04 11.30 -6.11
N LEU A 93 -1.39 12.39 -5.44
CA LEU A 93 -2.12 12.33 -4.17
C LEU A 93 -3.52 11.75 -4.35
N LYS A 94 -4.26 12.20 -5.37
CA LYS A 94 -5.62 11.73 -5.68
C LYS A 94 -5.65 10.23 -5.95
N ASN A 95 -4.72 9.72 -6.75
CA ASN A 95 -4.64 8.32 -7.08
C ASN A 95 -4.14 7.47 -5.89
N ALA A 96 -3.23 7.98 -5.05
CA ALA A 96 -2.87 7.31 -3.79
C ALA A 96 -4.11 7.07 -2.92
N LYS A 97 -4.95 8.10 -2.76
CA LYS A 97 -6.20 7.99 -1.99
C LYS A 97 -7.18 6.99 -2.61
N LYS A 98 -7.32 6.96 -3.94
CA LYS A 98 -8.16 5.97 -4.65
C LYS A 98 -7.68 4.53 -4.49
N ILE A 99 -6.38 4.30 -4.29
CA ILE A 99 -5.79 2.97 -4.05
C ILE A 99 -5.85 2.61 -2.54
N GLY A 100 -6.39 3.50 -1.70
CA GLY A 100 -6.64 3.24 -0.28
C GLY A 100 -5.50 3.63 0.66
N PHE A 101 -4.49 4.37 0.19
CA PHE A 101 -3.42 4.86 1.05
C PHE A 101 -3.99 5.82 2.11
N SER A 102 -3.56 5.63 3.37
CA SER A 102 -3.86 6.55 4.46
C SER A 102 -2.95 7.78 4.40
N ASP A 103 -3.35 8.89 5.03
CA ASP A 103 -2.49 10.08 5.11
C ASP A 103 -1.19 9.75 5.88
N LYS A 104 -1.26 8.86 6.87
CA LYS A 104 -0.10 8.30 7.60
C LYS A 104 0.86 7.52 6.70
N GLN A 105 0.34 6.63 5.87
CA GLN A 105 1.17 5.82 4.97
C GLN A 105 1.85 6.66 3.89
N ILE A 106 1.14 7.65 3.35
CA ILE A 106 1.72 8.62 2.40
C ILE A 106 2.82 9.43 3.10
N ALA A 107 2.56 9.93 4.31
CA ALA A 107 3.53 10.69 5.08
C ALA A 107 4.81 9.91 5.34
N ALA A 108 4.69 8.63 5.71
CA ALA A 108 5.84 7.72 5.89
C ALA A 108 6.66 7.58 4.60
N ALA A 109 5.99 7.31 3.46
CA ALA A 109 6.67 7.14 2.17
C ALA A 109 7.42 8.40 1.72
N VAL A 110 6.82 9.58 1.88
CA VAL A 110 7.42 10.85 1.43
C VAL A 110 8.31 11.52 2.48
N LYS A 111 8.52 10.87 3.64
CA LYS A 111 9.28 11.41 4.79
C LYS A 111 8.73 12.76 5.28
N SER A 112 7.42 12.85 5.43
CA SER A 112 6.69 14.03 5.95
C SER A 112 5.82 13.65 7.15
N THR A 113 4.97 14.57 7.61
CA THR A 113 4.02 14.34 8.71
C THR A 113 2.61 14.07 8.17
N GLU A 114 1.80 13.28 8.89
CA GLU A 114 0.39 13.06 8.54
C GLU A 114 -0.36 14.39 8.40
N VAL A 115 -0.07 15.35 9.28
CA VAL A 115 -0.69 16.68 9.27
C VAL A 115 -0.37 17.44 7.99
N ALA A 116 0.89 17.40 7.51
CA ALA A 116 1.27 18.05 6.26
C ALA A 116 0.56 17.42 5.06
N VAL A 117 0.48 16.09 5.00
CA VAL A 117 -0.24 15.38 3.93
C VAL A 117 -1.75 15.68 3.97
N ARG A 118 -2.36 15.73 5.17
CA ARG A 118 -3.77 16.08 5.34
C ARG A 118 -4.05 17.51 4.85
N LYS A 119 -3.21 18.49 5.21
CA LYS A 119 -3.33 19.87 4.72
C LYS A 119 -3.22 19.95 3.20
N LEU A 120 -2.23 19.30 2.61
CA LEU A 120 -2.07 19.26 1.15
C LEU A 120 -3.30 18.63 0.46
N ARG A 121 -3.85 17.56 1.05
CA ARG A 121 -5.06 16.90 0.56
C ARG A 121 -6.27 17.84 0.59
N GLU A 122 -6.41 18.65 1.63
CA GLU A 122 -7.47 19.66 1.79
C GLU A 122 -7.30 20.84 0.82
N GLU A 123 -6.07 21.33 0.64
CA GLU A 123 -5.72 22.36 -0.37
C GLU A 123 -6.09 21.90 -1.79
N TYR A 124 -5.83 20.63 -2.08
CA TYR A 124 -6.22 19.98 -3.33
C TYR A 124 -7.69 19.60 -3.40
N LYS A 125 -8.49 19.85 -2.35
CA LYS A 125 -9.92 19.50 -2.28
C LYS A 125 -10.19 18.02 -2.56
N ILE A 126 -9.25 17.14 -2.16
CA ILE A 126 -9.38 15.70 -2.28
C ILE A 126 -10.13 15.19 -1.03
N THR A 127 -11.44 15.09 -1.14
CA THR A 127 -12.32 14.60 -0.05
C THR A 127 -12.92 13.24 -0.39
N PRO A 128 -13.16 12.37 0.60
CA PRO A 128 -13.86 11.11 0.38
C PRO A 128 -15.32 11.39 -0.02
N PHE A 129 -15.87 10.53 -0.89
CA PHE A 129 -17.29 10.55 -1.24
C PHE A 129 -18.01 9.40 -0.51
N VAL A 130 -19.16 9.70 0.09
CA VAL A 130 -20.02 8.70 0.73
C VAL A 130 -20.85 8.02 -0.34
N LYS A 131 -20.71 6.71 -0.50
CA LYS A 131 -21.62 5.91 -1.36
C LYS A 131 -22.63 5.19 -0.46
N GLN A 132 -23.92 5.30 -0.80
CA GLN A 132 -24.94 4.41 -0.25
C GLN A 132 -24.79 3.01 -0.88
N ILE A 133 -25.05 1.98 -0.08
CA ILE A 133 -25.01 0.56 -0.46
C ILE A 133 -26.44 0.13 -0.78
#